data_AF-A0A935K618-F1
#
_entry.id   AF-A0A935K618-F1
#
_cell.length_a   1.000
_cell.length_b   1.000
_cell.length_c   1.000
_cell.angle_alpha   90.00
_cell.angle_beta   90.00
_cell.angle_gamma   90.00
#
_symmetry.space_group_name_H-M   'P 1'
#
loop_
_entity.id
_entity.type
_entity.pdbx_description
1 polymer ?
#
loop_
_entity_poly.entity_id
_entity_poly.type
_entity_poly.pdbx_seq_one_letter_code
_entity_poly.pdbx_strand_id
1 'polypeptide(L)'
;MKTRFLSLILFLLTISIVAQENDQTFLSLKDTGVEEFIKLHPEYDGRGTIILILDTGVDMGIDGLTKTSTGEVKVIDAQDFTGQGDMPLVEADLTSKDGKDVFENEAKGFSVFADKNKMLKSADDNYWITVLNETHLMNSGSGAQDLNGNGVKDDKYFMVTYKTTEGYWVVYFDTNGNGDLSDENL
;
A
#
# COMPACT_ATOMS: atom_id res chain seq x y z
N MET A 1 -28.31 40.03 -25.70
CA MET A 1 -27.63 38.70 -25.65
C MET A 1 -26.16 38.71 -26.04
N LYS A 2 -25.66 39.63 -26.88
CA LYS A 2 -24.26 39.59 -27.37
C LYS A 2 -23.18 40.10 -26.40
N THR A 3 -23.50 41.01 -25.49
CA THR A 3 -22.52 41.58 -24.53
C THR A 3 -22.22 40.67 -23.33
N ARG A 4 -23.20 39.88 -22.88
CA ARG A 4 -23.01 38.87 -21.81
C ARG A 4 -22.14 37.69 -22.23
N PHE A 5 -22.10 37.39 -23.53
CA PHE A 5 -21.26 36.32 -24.07
C PHE A 5 -19.78 36.73 -24.14
N LEU A 6 -19.51 38.01 -24.41
CA LEU A 6 -18.14 38.54 -24.47
C LEU A 6 -17.49 38.65 -23.09
N SER A 7 -18.27 39.00 -22.05
CA SER A 7 -17.77 39.00 -20.66
C SER A 7 -17.46 37.59 -20.13
N LEU A 8 -18.15 36.55 -20.61
CA LEU A 8 -17.89 35.18 -20.20
C LEU A 8 -16.57 34.64 -20.78
N ILE A 9 -16.24 35.02 -22.02
CA ILE A 9 -14.97 34.65 -22.67
C ILE A 9 -13.78 35.33 -21.99
N LEU A 10 -13.92 36.60 -21.57
CA LEU A 10 -12.84 37.31 -20.87
C LEU A 10 -12.58 36.75 -19.46
N PHE A 11 -13.60 36.20 -18.80
CA PHE A 11 -13.47 35.55 -17.48
C PHE A 11 -12.87 34.13 -17.58
N LEU A 12 -13.09 33.42 -18.69
CA LEU A 12 -12.43 32.13 -18.94
C LEU A 12 -10.93 32.27 -19.27
N LEU A 13 -10.51 33.40 -19.86
CA LEU A 13 -9.08 33.63 -20.18
C LEU A 13 -8.23 33.93 -18.94
N THR A 14 -8.81 34.37 -17.82
CA THR A 14 -8.05 34.70 -16.59
C THR A 14 -7.81 33.53 -15.65
N ILE A 15 -8.38 32.34 -15.91
CA ILE A 15 -8.21 31.15 -15.05
C ILE A 15 -7.01 30.29 -15.51
N SER A 16 -6.36 30.65 -16.61
CA SER A 16 -5.17 29.96 -17.05
C SER A 16 -3.94 30.47 -16.31
N ILE A 17 -3.34 29.57 -15.53
CA ILE A 17 -1.92 29.56 -15.12
C ILE A 17 -1.63 30.29 -13.81
N VAL A 18 -1.90 29.62 -12.69
CA VAL A 18 -0.82 29.31 -11.75
C VAL A 18 -0.95 27.82 -11.42
N ALA A 19 -0.38 26.98 -12.29
CA ALA A 19 0.00 25.66 -11.84
C ALA A 19 1.11 25.90 -10.81
N GLN A 20 0.88 25.50 -9.57
CA GLN A 20 1.92 25.48 -8.55
C GLN A 20 3.03 24.57 -9.09
N GLU A 21 4.18 25.15 -9.49
CA GLU A 21 5.38 24.35 -9.75
C GLU A 21 5.78 23.72 -8.41
N ASN A 22 5.43 22.46 -8.24
CA ASN A 22 6.04 21.60 -7.24
C ASN A 22 7.46 21.30 -7.75
N ASP A 23 8.36 22.27 -7.63
CA ASP A 23 9.79 22.05 -7.79
C ASP A 23 10.26 21.21 -6.61
N GLN A 24 10.07 19.90 -6.76
CA GLN A 24 10.85 18.93 -6.04
C GLN A 24 12.30 19.20 -6.45
N THR A 25 13.13 19.67 -5.52
CA THR A 25 14.51 20.10 -5.76
C THR A 25 15.40 18.90 -6.05
N PHE A 26 15.18 18.28 -7.20
CA PHE A 26 16.06 17.27 -7.74
C PHE A 26 17.38 17.94 -8.13
N LEU A 27 18.48 17.23 -7.87
CA LEU A 27 19.79 17.64 -8.35
C LEU A 27 19.74 17.75 -9.88
N SER A 28 19.97 18.95 -10.41
CA SER A 28 19.92 19.22 -11.84
C SER A 28 20.93 18.35 -12.60
N LEU A 29 20.46 17.59 -13.58
CA LEU A 29 21.32 16.79 -14.47
C LEU A 29 22.28 17.67 -15.27
N LYS A 30 21.86 18.90 -15.58
CA LYS A 30 22.67 19.89 -16.29
C LYS A 30 23.79 20.43 -15.40
N ASP A 31 23.46 20.79 -14.15
CA ASP A 31 24.46 21.37 -13.24
C ASP A 31 25.50 20.35 -12.79
N THR A 32 25.17 19.06 -12.89
CA THR A 32 26.09 17.93 -12.65
C THR A 32 26.82 17.44 -13.90
N GLY A 33 26.53 18.01 -15.08
CA GLY A 33 27.13 17.64 -16.37
C GLY A 33 26.70 16.27 -16.91
N VAL A 34 25.69 15.64 -16.28
CA VAL A 34 25.15 14.34 -16.71
C VAL A 34 24.48 14.45 -18.08
N GLU A 35 23.82 15.58 -18.35
CA GLU A 35 23.15 15.82 -19.63
C GLU A 35 24.13 15.80 -20.82
N GLU A 36 25.25 16.53 -20.71
CA GLU A 36 26.32 16.53 -21.73
C GLU A 36 27.01 15.18 -21.84
N PHE A 37 27.27 14.50 -20.71
CA PHE A 37 27.92 13.20 -20.69
C PHE A 37 27.12 12.14 -21.46
N ILE A 38 25.81 12.05 -21.21
CA ILE A 38 24.94 11.08 -21.91
C ILE A 38 24.80 11.42 -23.40
N LYS A 39 24.82 12.70 -23.80
CA LYS A 39 24.83 13.07 -25.22
C LYS A 39 26.08 12.55 -25.95
N LEU A 40 27.24 12.54 -25.30
CA LEU A 40 28.49 12.02 -25.85
C LEU A 40 28.60 10.50 -25.77
N HIS A 41 27.97 9.89 -24.77
CA HIS A 41 27.97 8.45 -24.52
C HIS A 41 26.54 7.93 -24.28
N PRO A 42 25.71 7.79 -25.34
CA PRO A 42 24.28 7.47 -25.18
C PRO A 42 23.96 6.15 -24.49
N GLU A 43 24.92 5.22 -24.50
CA GLU A 43 24.79 3.88 -23.93
C GLU A 43 25.31 3.81 -22.47
N TYR A 44 25.84 4.91 -21.92
CA TYR A 44 26.45 4.97 -20.59
C TYR A 44 25.42 5.49 -19.57
N ASP A 45 24.18 5.04 -19.70
CA ASP A 45 23.00 5.46 -18.92
C ASP A 45 22.73 4.55 -17.70
N GLY A 46 23.69 3.69 -17.36
CA GLY A 46 23.59 2.75 -16.24
C GLY A 46 22.97 1.39 -16.60
N ARG A 47 22.59 1.13 -17.85
CA ARG A 47 22.10 -0.19 -18.27
C ARG A 47 23.07 -1.31 -17.89
N GLY A 48 22.52 -2.43 -17.40
CA GLY A 48 23.31 -3.57 -16.91
C GLY A 48 23.94 -3.38 -15.52
N THR A 49 23.68 -2.25 -14.84
CA THR A 49 24.14 -2.01 -13.47
C THR A 49 22.99 -2.16 -12.48
N ILE A 50 23.24 -2.83 -11.34
CA ILE A 50 22.29 -2.95 -10.23
C ILE A 50 22.76 -2.04 -9.09
N ILE A 51 21.84 -1.24 -8.55
CA ILE A 51 22.08 -0.34 -7.41
C ILE A 51 21.23 -0.84 -6.24
N LEU A 52 21.85 -0.97 -5.07
CA LEU A 52 21.14 -1.25 -3.82
C LEU A 52 20.96 0.07 -3.06
N ILE A 53 19.74 0.35 -2.63
CA ILE A 53 19.39 1.54 -1.84
C ILE A 53 19.02 1.06 -0.44
N LEU A 54 19.79 1.51 0.56
CA LEU A 54 19.50 1.27 1.97
C LEU A 54 18.98 2.59 2.56
N ASP A 55 17.67 2.73 2.62
CA ASP A 55 16.97 3.95 3.05
C ASP A 55 15.67 3.56 3.77
N THR A 56 14.79 4.52 4.08
CA THR A 56 13.52 4.30 4.77
C THR A 56 12.42 3.70 3.89
N GLY A 57 12.67 3.52 2.59
CA GLY A 57 11.71 3.00 1.61
C GLY A 57 11.66 3.83 0.33
N VAL A 58 10.94 3.34 -0.67
CA VAL A 58 10.78 4.00 -1.97
C VAL A 58 9.38 3.72 -2.54
N ASP A 59 8.74 4.72 -3.13
CA ASP A 59 7.56 4.52 -3.96
C ASP A 59 7.99 4.09 -5.37
N MET A 60 7.84 2.79 -5.66
CA MET A 60 8.22 2.19 -6.94
C MET A 60 7.23 2.49 -8.07
N GLY A 61 6.02 3.00 -7.73
CA GLY A 61 4.96 3.31 -8.68
C GLY A 61 5.11 4.68 -9.34
N ILE A 62 6.01 5.53 -8.84
CA ILE A 62 6.18 6.89 -9.37
C ILE A 62 6.86 6.90 -10.74
N ASP A 63 6.50 7.89 -11.56
CA ASP A 63 7.12 8.13 -12.85
C ASP A 63 8.65 8.27 -12.71
N GLY A 64 9.38 7.58 -13.58
CA GLY A 64 10.84 7.51 -13.54
C GLY A 64 11.41 6.33 -12.74
N LEU A 65 10.61 5.63 -11.93
CA LEU A 65 11.00 4.38 -11.25
C LEU A 65 10.31 3.13 -11.82
N THR A 66 9.38 3.30 -12.76
CA THR A 66 8.66 2.17 -13.37
C THR A 66 9.48 1.40 -14.41
N LYS A 67 10.24 2.11 -15.26
CA LYS A 67 10.97 1.54 -16.40
C LYS A 67 12.41 2.05 -16.52
N THR A 68 13.29 1.19 -17.02
CA THR A 68 14.66 1.55 -17.45
C THR A 68 14.62 2.27 -18.80
N SER A 69 15.76 2.82 -19.24
CA SER A 69 15.93 3.37 -20.60
C SER A 69 15.73 2.34 -21.71
N THR A 70 15.87 1.05 -21.40
CA THR A 70 15.65 -0.10 -22.31
C THR A 70 14.21 -0.64 -22.24
N GLY A 71 13.34 -0.06 -21.42
CA GLY A 71 11.94 -0.47 -21.27
C GLY A 71 11.70 -1.65 -20.32
N GLU A 72 12.73 -2.06 -19.58
CA GLU A 72 12.66 -3.14 -18.59
C GLU A 72 12.12 -2.63 -17.24
N VAL A 73 11.72 -3.52 -16.34
CA VAL A 73 11.32 -3.14 -14.97
C VAL A 73 12.55 -2.61 -14.23
N LYS A 74 12.45 -1.41 -13.64
CA LYS A 74 13.60 -0.73 -13.02
C LYS A 74 13.84 -1.15 -11.58
N VAL A 75 12.79 -1.23 -10.75
CA VAL A 75 12.90 -1.77 -9.39
C VAL A 75 12.56 -3.24 -9.42
N ILE A 76 13.56 -4.08 -9.18
CA ILE A 76 13.44 -5.54 -9.29
C ILE A 76 13.25 -6.24 -7.94
N ASP A 77 13.50 -5.53 -6.83
CA ASP A 77 13.34 -6.05 -5.47
C ASP A 77 13.14 -4.90 -4.47
N ALA A 78 12.43 -5.19 -3.38
CA ALA A 78 12.22 -4.30 -2.24
C ALA A 78 12.03 -5.13 -0.97
N GLN A 79 12.84 -4.86 0.06
CA GLN A 79 12.84 -5.62 1.30
C GLN A 79 12.82 -4.66 2.50
N ASP A 80 11.89 -4.89 3.43
CA ASP A 80 11.95 -4.33 4.77
C ASP A 80 12.88 -5.20 5.64
N PHE A 81 13.97 -4.61 6.12
CA PHE A 81 14.91 -5.28 7.03
C PHE A 81 14.64 -5.01 8.51
N THR A 82 13.64 -4.18 8.82
CA THR A 82 13.28 -3.84 10.21
C THR A 82 12.39 -4.88 10.86
N GLY A 83 11.62 -5.63 10.05
CA GLY A 83 10.60 -6.57 10.53
C GLY A 83 9.36 -5.87 11.08
N GLN A 84 9.20 -4.55 10.90
CA GLN A 84 8.03 -3.80 11.36
C GLN A 84 6.75 -4.20 10.58
N GLY A 85 6.90 -4.80 9.40
CA GLY A 85 5.79 -5.41 8.67
C GLY A 85 5.49 -6.86 9.06
N ASP A 86 6.28 -7.50 9.93
CA ASP A 86 6.18 -8.93 10.20
C ASP A 86 4.98 -9.24 11.09
N MET A 87 4.00 -9.96 10.53
CA MET A 87 2.81 -10.38 11.25
C MET A 87 2.76 -11.92 11.40
N PRO A 88 2.96 -12.46 12.61
CA PRO A 88 2.96 -13.89 12.81
C PRO A 88 1.54 -14.45 12.63
N LEU A 89 1.39 -15.31 11.62
CA LEU A 89 0.17 -16.07 11.41
C LEU A 89 0.11 -17.25 12.40
N VAL A 90 -1.02 -17.41 13.08
CA VAL A 90 -1.31 -18.59 13.90
C VAL A 90 -2.53 -19.30 13.35
N GLU A 91 -2.62 -20.61 13.54
CA GLU A 91 -3.79 -21.39 13.14
C GLU A 91 -5.06 -20.85 13.81
N ALA A 92 -6.17 -20.86 13.08
CA ALA A 92 -7.46 -20.38 13.54
C ALA A 92 -8.49 -21.51 13.50
N ASP A 93 -9.18 -21.71 14.62
CA ASP A 93 -10.36 -22.55 14.69
C ASP A 93 -11.57 -21.79 14.16
N LEU A 94 -12.38 -22.45 13.32
CA LEU A 94 -13.65 -21.92 12.86
C LEU A 94 -14.77 -22.45 13.77
N THR A 95 -15.37 -21.56 14.55
CA THR A 95 -16.50 -21.87 15.44
C THR A 95 -17.73 -21.06 15.07
N SER A 96 -18.86 -21.36 15.71
CA SER A 96 -20.09 -20.58 15.54
C SER A 96 -20.56 -20.06 16.90
N LYS A 97 -20.75 -18.74 17.01
CA LYS A 97 -21.25 -18.05 18.21
C LYS A 97 -22.44 -17.19 17.81
N ASP A 98 -23.58 -17.40 18.48
CA ASP A 98 -24.83 -16.66 18.22
C ASP A 98 -25.27 -16.66 16.74
N GLY A 99 -24.97 -17.72 16.01
CA GLY A 99 -25.30 -17.87 14.58
C GLY A 99 -24.39 -17.11 13.62
N LYS A 100 -23.29 -16.52 14.11
CA LYS A 100 -22.19 -15.98 13.30
C LYS A 100 -21.02 -16.95 13.27
N ASP A 101 -20.28 -16.95 12.17
CA ASP A 101 -18.99 -17.64 12.09
C ASP A 101 -17.93 -16.83 12.84
N VAL A 102 -17.00 -17.51 13.49
CA VAL A 102 -15.91 -16.89 14.24
C VAL A 102 -14.61 -17.61 13.95
N PHE A 103 -13.58 -16.86 13.55
CA PHE A 103 -12.21 -17.36 13.53
C PHE A 103 -11.53 -17.00 14.83
N GLU A 104 -11.00 -17.99 15.55
CA GLU A 104 -10.39 -17.75 16.85
C GLU A 104 -9.15 -18.59 17.11
N ASN A 105 -8.30 -18.08 17.99
CA ASN A 105 -7.18 -18.80 18.55
C ASN A 105 -7.12 -18.52 20.05
N GLU A 106 -7.48 -19.50 20.88
CA GLU A 106 -7.54 -19.33 22.34
C GLU A 106 -6.16 -19.01 22.94
N ALA A 107 -5.09 -19.65 22.45
CA ALA A 107 -3.75 -19.48 22.99
C ALA A 107 -3.20 -18.06 22.81
N LYS A 108 -3.61 -17.36 21.75
CA LYS A 108 -3.28 -15.95 21.50
C LYS A 108 -4.39 -14.98 21.92
N GLY A 109 -5.58 -15.48 22.25
CA GLY A 109 -6.75 -14.66 22.53
C GLY A 109 -7.25 -13.87 21.31
N PHE A 110 -7.02 -14.39 20.11
CA PHE A 110 -7.51 -13.77 18.87
C PHE A 110 -8.91 -14.27 18.56
N SER A 111 -9.81 -13.38 18.14
CA SER A 111 -11.18 -13.71 17.78
C SER A 111 -11.73 -12.63 16.86
N VAL A 112 -12.29 -13.03 15.73
CA VAL A 112 -12.93 -12.12 14.77
C VAL A 112 -14.19 -12.77 14.20
N PHE A 113 -15.28 -12.02 14.10
CA PHE A 113 -16.50 -12.48 13.47
C PHE A 113 -16.35 -12.54 11.95
N ALA A 114 -17.13 -13.39 11.28
CA ALA A 114 -17.16 -13.49 9.84
C ALA A 114 -18.53 -14.01 9.35
N ASP A 115 -18.71 -13.98 8.03
CA ASP A 115 -19.78 -14.68 7.32
C ASP A 115 -19.15 -15.52 6.20
N LYS A 116 -18.97 -16.83 6.43
CA LYS A 116 -18.30 -17.72 5.48
C LYS A 116 -19.01 -17.76 4.12
N ASN A 117 -20.29 -17.40 4.04
CA ASN A 117 -21.02 -17.36 2.77
C ASN A 117 -20.63 -16.18 1.87
N LYS A 118 -20.07 -15.12 2.45
CA LYS A 118 -19.53 -13.96 1.71
C LYS A 118 -18.05 -14.10 1.37
N MET A 119 -17.39 -15.10 1.95
CA MET A 119 -15.97 -15.35 1.75
C MET A 119 -15.72 -16.36 0.62
N LEU A 120 -14.51 -16.34 0.07
CA LEU A 120 -14.07 -17.35 -0.88
C LEU A 120 -14.00 -18.73 -0.21
N LYS A 121 -14.23 -19.79 -1.00
CA LYS A 121 -14.18 -21.15 -0.47
C LYS A 121 -12.74 -21.56 -0.19
N SER A 122 -12.49 -22.02 1.03
CA SER A 122 -11.21 -22.64 1.40
C SER A 122 -11.03 -23.97 0.67
N ALA A 123 -9.79 -24.29 0.30
CA ALA A 123 -9.42 -25.54 -0.35
C ALA A 123 -9.40 -26.73 0.62
N ASP A 124 -9.07 -26.48 1.88
CA ASP A 124 -8.75 -27.51 2.88
C ASP A 124 -9.32 -27.20 4.28
N ASP A 125 -10.10 -26.11 4.41
CA ASP A 125 -10.63 -25.60 5.68
C ASP A 125 -9.54 -25.33 6.74
N ASN A 126 -8.28 -25.11 6.31
CA ASN A 126 -7.22 -24.61 7.18
C ASN A 126 -7.21 -23.08 7.13
N TYR A 127 -7.22 -22.45 8.30
CA TYR A 127 -7.28 -21.01 8.44
C TYR A 127 -6.17 -20.51 9.34
N TRP A 128 -5.70 -19.30 9.06
CA TRP A 128 -4.73 -18.60 9.88
C TRP A 128 -5.25 -17.22 10.22
N ILE A 129 -5.03 -16.79 11.46
CA ILE A 129 -5.42 -15.50 11.98
C ILE A 129 -4.19 -14.73 12.48
N THR A 130 -4.19 -13.42 12.29
CA THR A 130 -3.23 -12.49 12.90
C THR A 130 -3.92 -11.19 13.28
N VAL A 131 -3.22 -10.37 14.05
CA VAL A 131 -3.69 -9.06 14.49
C VAL A 131 -2.59 -8.04 14.28
N LEU A 132 -2.87 -7.01 13.48
CA LEU A 132 -2.07 -5.79 13.47
C LEU A 132 -2.54 -4.92 14.64
N ASN A 133 -1.67 -4.75 15.63
CA ASN A 133 -1.91 -3.76 16.68
C ASN A 133 -1.22 -2.47 16.25
N GLU A 134 -1.90 -1.33 16.31
CA GLU A 134 -1.28 -0.04 15.96
C GLU A 134 -0.02 0.23 16.77
N THR A 135 0.02 -0.24 18.03
CA THR A 135 1.20 -0.16 18.89
C THR A 135 2.48 -0.71 18.25
N HIS A 136 2.35 -1.64 17.29
CA HIS A 136 3.46 -2.16 16.50
C HIS A 136 4.16 -1.07 15.66
N LEU A 137 3.41 -0.03 15.28
CA LEU A 137 3.85 1.09 14.45
C LEU A 137 4.33 2.29 15.28
N MET A 138 4.39 2.23 16.62
CA MET A 138 4.70 3.39 17.47
C MET A 138 6.01 4.07 17.13
N ASN A 139 7.02 3.31 16.73
CA ASN A 139 8.34 3.83 16.39
C ASN A 139 8.44 4.31 14.93
N SER A 140 7.34 4.28 14.17
CA SER A 140 7.33 4.73 12.78
C SER A 140 7.52 6.24 12.67
N GLY A 141 8.55 6.68 11.94
CA GLY A 141 8.75 8.10 11.63
C GLY A 141 7.75 8.66 10.61
N SER A 142 6.94 7.81 9.97
CA SER A 142 6.02 8.20 8.88
C SER A 142 4.69 8.79 9.35
N GLY A 143 4.40 8.75 10.65
CA GLY A 143 3.09 9.14 11.19
C GLY A 143 2.04 8.03 11.16
N ALA A 144 2.40 6.81 10.74
CA ALA A 144 1.48 5.65 10.65
C ALA A 144 1.06 5.04 12.01
N GLN A 145 1.24 5.75 13.12
CA GLN A 145 0.87 5.25 14.45
C GLN A 145 -0.64 5.16 14.69
N ASP A 146 -1.43 5.85 13.87
CA ASP A 146 -2.89 5.98 13.96
C ASP A 146 -3.43 5.74 12.55
N LEU A 147 -3.77 4.49 12.26
CA LEU A 147 -4.10 4.02 10.91
C LEU A 147 -5.46 4.55 10.44
N ASN A 148 -6.42 4.67 11.34
CA ASN A 148 -7.76 5.19 11.03
C ASN A 148 -7.91 6.70 11.27
N GLY A 149 -6.94 7.36 11.90
CA GLY A 149 -6.93 8.79 12.15
C GLY A 149 -7.86 9.22 13.30
N ASN A 150 -8.21 8.34 14.22
CA ASN A 150 -9.15 8.63 15.32
C ASN A 150 -8.46 9.29 16.54
N GLY A 151 -7.13 9.42 16.53
CA GLY A 151 -6.31 9.96 17.62
C GLY A 151 -5.93 8.95 18.71
N VAL A 152 -6.40 7.71 18.60
CA VAL A 152 -6.03 6.53 19.39
C VAL A 152 -4.93 5.77 18.62
N LYS A 153 -4.11 4.99 19.34
CA LYS A 153 -2.87 4.38 18.82
C LYS A 153 -2.68 2.93 19.29
N ASP A 154 -3.76 2.30 19.70
CA ASP A 154 -3.81 0.94 20.21
C ASP A 154 -4.95 0.11 19.59
N ASP A 155 -5.49 0.57 18.45
CA ASP A 155 -6.49 -0.18 17.71
C ASP A 155 -5.91 -1.50 17.19
N LYS A 156 -6.82 -2.44 16.94
CA LYS A 156 -6.52 -3.80 16.51
C LYS A 156 -7.26 -4.11 15.22
N TYR A 157 -6.50 -4.56 14.22
CA TYR A 157 -7.03 -4.96 12.93
C TYR A 157 -6.79 -6.45 12.75
N PHE A 158 -7.88 -7.22 12.69
CA PHE A 158 -7.81 -8.66 12.52
C PHE A 158 -7.66 -9.02 11.04
N MET A 159 -6.90 -10.07 10.78
CA MET A 159 -6.74 -10.60 9.44
C MET A 159 -6.87 -12.11 9.46
N VAL A 160 -7.60 -12.66 8.47
CA VAL A 160 -7.73 -14.09 8.27
C VAL A 160 -7.24 -14.45 6.88
N THR A 161 -6.35 -15.43 6.79
CA THR A 161 -5.81 -15.94 5.52
C THR A 161 -5.97 -17.43 5.40
N TYR A 162 -6.15 -17.90 4.17
CA TYR A 162 -6.27 -19.31 3.82
C TYR A 162 -6.05 -19.49 2.32
N LYS A 163 -5.89 -20.74 1.90
CA LYS A 163 -5.77 -21.10 0.48
C LYS A 163 -7.16 -21.32 -0.12
N THR A 164 -7.45 -20.68 -1.23
CA THR A 164 -8.75 -20.80 -1.93
C THR A 164 -8.81 -22.07 -2.76
N THR A 165 -10.03 -22.54 -3.06
CA THR A 165 -10.26 -23.66 -4.01
C THR A 165 -9.70 -23.41 -5.41
N GLU A 166 -9.44 -22.15 -5.78
CA GLU A 166 -8.80 -21.74 -7.04
C GLU A 166 -7.26 -21.81 -6.98
N GLY A 167 -6.69 -22.08 -5.81
CA GLY A 167 -5.27 -22.41 -5.63
C GLY A 167 -4.36 -21.26 -5.19
N TYR A 168 -4.89 -20.04 -5.04
CA TYR A 168 -4.16 -18.89 -4.49
C TYR A 168 -4.49 -18.65 -3.02
N TRP A 169 -3.65 -17.86 -2.34
CA TRP A 169 -3.90 -17.41 -0.98
C TRP A 169 -4.74 -16.13 -1.00
N VAL A 170 -5.70 -16.04 -0.08
CA VAL A 170 -6.49 -14.84 0.16
C VAL A 170 -6.26 -14.34 1.58
N VAL A 171 -6.36 -13.03 1.76
CA VAL A 171 -6.36 -12.35 3.06
C VAL A 171 -7.63 -11.53 3.12
N TYR A 172 -8.39 -11.69 4.21
CA TYR A 172 -9.45 -10.79 4.62
C TYR A 172 -8.92 -9.91 5.73
N PHE A 173 -9.15 -8.61 5.63
CA PHE A 173 -8.68 -7.60 6.58
C PHE A 173 -9.89 -6.86 7.14
N ASP A 174 -9.97 -6.74 8.45
CA ASP A 174 -10.95 -5.92 9.17
C ASP A 174 -10.58 -4.45 8.96
N THR A 175 -11.03 -3.80 7.89
CA THR A 175 -10.55 -2.48 7.47
C THR A 175 -11.09 -1.36 8.36
N ASN A 176 -12.24 -1.58 8.98
CA ASN A 176 -12.89 -0.61 9.85
C ASN A 176 -12.58 -0.82 11.35
N GLY A 177 -11.90 -1.91 11.72
CA GLY A 177 -11.47 -2.19 13.08
C GLY A 177 -12.61 -2.58 14.03
N ASN A 178 -13.72 -3.12 13.50
CA ASN A 178 -14.90 -3.46 14.29
C ASN A 178 -14.88 -4.91 14.83
N GLY A 179 -13.89 -5.72 14.44
CA GLY A 179 -13.77 -7.13 14.81
C GLY A 179 -14.72 -8.08 14.07
N ASP A 180 -15.24 -7.68 12.91
CA ASP A 180 -16.19 -8.42 12.08
C ASP A 180 -15.80 -8.32 10.59
N LEU A 181 -15.40 -9.44 9.99
CA LEU A 181 -15.04 -9.52 8.57
C LEU A 181 -16.27 -9.68 7.65
N SER A 182 -17.49 -9.75 8.19
CA SER A 182 -18.68 -10.06 7.40
C SER A 182 -19.17 -8.91 6.51
N ASP A 183 -18.69 -7.68 6.74
CA ASP A 183 -18.95 -6.50 5.91
C ASP A 183 -17.74 -6.08 5.05
N GLU A 184 -16.63 -6.80 5.16
CA GLU A 184 -15.43 -6.56 4.37
C GLU A 184 -15.56 -7.14 2.96
N ASN A 185 -15.16 -6.35 1.96
CA ASN A 185 -15.14 -6.77 0.57
C ASN A 185 -13.69 -7.07 0.15
N LEU A 186 -13.52 -8.08 -0.71
CA LEU A 186 -12.24 -8.36 -1.38
C LEU A 186 -11.92 -7.32 -2.47
#